data_AF-A0A2K3KTS8-F1
#
_entry.id   AF-A0A2K3KTS8-F1
#
_cell.length_a   1.000
_cell.length_b   1.000
_cell.length_c   1.000
_cell.angle_alpha   90.00
_cell.angle_beta   90.00
_cell.angle_gamma   90.00
#
_symmetry.space_group_name_H-M   'P 1'
#
loop_
_entity.id
_entity.type
_entity.pdbx_description
1 polymer ?
#
loop_
_entity_poly.entity_id
_entity_poly.type
_entity_poly.pdbx_seq_one_letter_code
_entity_poly.pdbx_strand_id
1 'polypeptide(L)' 'DWAGSQADRRSTSGYCVLIGGNLISWRNKKQNIVARSSAEAAYRAMAAAACELTWLR' A
#
# COMPACT_ATOMS: atom_id res chain seq x y z
N ASP A 1 -4.32 -16.96 -6.23
CA ASP A 1 -5.75 -16.63 -6.22
C ASP A 1 -6.06 -15.75 -7.41
N TRP A 2 -6.91 -16.25 -8.32
CA TRP A 2 -7.28 -15.66 -9.61
C TRP A 2 -8.30 -14.51 -9.44
N ALA A 3 -8.14 -13.69 -8.40
CA ALA A 3 -9.09 -12.65 -7.99
C ALA A 3 -8.58 -11.21 -8.21
N GLY A 4 -7.57 -11.03 -9.06
CA GLY A 4 -7.12 -9.70 -9.49
C GLY A 4 -7.92 -9.22 -10.70
N SER A 5 -8.87 -8.31 -10.49
CA SER A 5 -9.65 -7.59 -11.51
C SER A 5 -8.96 -7.52 -12.89
N GLN A 6 -9.53 -8.21 -13.89
CA GLN A 6 -9.07 -8.23 -15.30
C GLN A 6 -9.10 -6.84 -15.98
N ALA A 7 -9.66 -5.80 -15.34
CA ALA A 7 -9.95 -4.53 -16.00
C ALA A 7 -8.76 -3.55 -16.08
N ASP A 8 -7.86 -3.51 -15.09
CA ASP A 8 -6.90 -2.39 -14.99
C ASP A 8 -5.43 -2.77 -14.79
N ARG A 9 -5.11 -4.03 -14.46
CA ARG A 9 -3.76 -4.46 -14.00
C ARG A 9 -3.20 -3.62 -12.82
N ARG A 10 -4.04 -2.81 -12.18
CA ARG A 10 -3.67 -1.92 -11.07
C ARG A 10 -3.78 -2.69 -9.78
N SER A 11 -2.65 -2.84 -9.10
CA SER A 11 -2.61 -3.45 -7.77
C SER A 11 -3.35 -2.58 -6.76
N THR A 12 -4.11 -3.22 -5.88
CA THR A 12 -4.61 -2.56 -4.67
C THR A 12 -3.50 -2.62 -3.62
N SER A 13 -2.97 -1.46 -3.22
CA SER A 13 -1.93 -1.41 -2.21
C SER A 13 -2.45 -0.67 -0.98
N GLY A 14 -2.21 -1.27 0.17
CA GLY A 14 -2.54 -0.68 1.45
C GLY A 14 -1.43 -0.93 2.45
N TYR A 15 -1.41 -0.13 3.49
CA TYR A 15 -0.58 -0.35 4.66
C TYR A 15 -1.44 -0.12 5.91
N CYS A 16 -1.01 -0.77 6.99
CA CYS A 16 -1.54 -0.62 8.33
C CYS A 16 -0.38 -0.21 9.24
N VAL A 17 -0.59 0.84 10.03
CA VAL A 17 0.34 1.33 11.03
C VAL A 17 -0.16 0.87 12.38
N LEU A 18 0.57 -0.06 13.00
CA LEU A 18 0.30 -0.54 14.35
C LEU A 18 1.33 0.05 15.31
N ILE A 19 0.86 0.62 16.43
CA ILE A 19 1.70 1.09 17.53
C ILE A 19 1.26 0.37 18.80
N GLY A 20 2.18 -0.37 19.43
CA GLY A 20 1.91 -1.12 20.67
C GLY A 20 0.81 -2.18 20.52
N GLY A 21 0.65 -2.75 19.32
CA GLY A 21 -0.41 -3.73 19.03
C GLY A 21 -1.77 -3.12 18.66
N ASN A 22 -1.93 -1.80 18.75
CA ASN A 22 -3.15 -1.10 18.35
C ASN A 22 -3.00 -0.55 16.93
N LEU A 23 -4.04 -0.71 16.11
CA LEU A 23 -4.09 -0.19 14.75
C LEU A 23 -4.49 1.30 14.79
N ILE A 24 -3.53 2.17 14.45
CA ILE A 24 -3.69 3.63 14.59
C ILE A 24 -4.03 4.28 13.24
N SER A 25 -3.51 3.74 12.14
CA SER A 25 -3.85 4.21 10.80
C SER A 25 -3.89 3.05 9.83
N TRP A 26 -4.86 3.06 8.93
CA TRP A 26 -4.88 2.17 7.78
C TRP A 26 -5.21 2.96 6.52
N ARG A 27 -4.69 2.49 5.39
CA ARG A 27 -5.12 2.98 4.09
C ARG A 27 -5.17 1.85 3.12
N ASN A 28 -6.25 1.82 2.34
CA ASN A 28 -6.40 0.93 1.22
C ASN A 28 -6.72 1.78 -0.01
N LYS A 29 -5.81 1.80 -0.99
CA LYS A 29 -5.99 2.58 -2.21
C LYS A 29 -5.62 1.73 -3.42
N LYS A 30 -6.50 1.73 -4.43
CA LYS A 30 -6.15 1.22 -5.76
C LYS A 30 -5.02 2.08 -6.32
N GLN A 31 -3.88 1.48 -6.63
CA GLN A 31 -2.76 2.26 -7.19
C GLN A 31 -3.19 2.87 -8.52
N ASN A 32 -2.94 4.18 -8.69
CA ASN A 32 -3.26 4.86 -9.95
C ASN A 32 -2.33 4.42 -11.09
N ILE A 33 -1.18 3.84 -10.74
CA ILE A 33 -0.11 3.45 -11.65
C ILE A 33 0.04 1.93 -11.56
N VAL A 34 0.17 1.27 -12.71
CA VAL A 34 0.49 -0.16 -12.78
C VAL A 34 1.97 -0.33 -12.42
N ALA A 35 2.27 -1.07 -11.36
CA ALA A 35 3.64 -1.41 -11.02
C ALA A 35 4.19 -2.39 -12.07
N ARG A 36 5.45 -2.21 -12.48
CA ARG A 36 6.11 -3.07 -13.47
C ARG A 36 6.65 -4.36 -12.84
N SER A 37 6.71 -4.43 -11.51
CA SER A 37 7.06 -5.61 -10.73
C SER A 37 6.45 -5.59 -9.33
N SER A 38 6.34 -6.76 -8.68
CA SER A 38 5.89 -6.87 -7.29
C SER A 38 6.84 -6.17 -6.31
N ALA A 39 8.15 -6.18 -6.60
CA ALA A 39 9.15 -5.48 -5.79
C ALA A 39 8.93 -3.96 -5.82
N GLU A 40 8.71 -3.40 -7.01
CA GLU A 40 8.38 -1.97 -7.16
C GLU A 40 7.10 -1.61 -6.40
N ALA A 41 6.06 -2.45 -6.45
CA ALA A 41 4.84 -2.25 -5.69
C ALA A 41 5.10 -2.22 -4.17
N ALA A 42 5.95 -3.13 -3.66
CA ALA A 42 6.33 -3.18 -2.26
C ALA A 42 7.13 -1.92 -1.83
N TYR A 43 8.12 -1.49 -2.62
CA TYR A 43 8.89 -0.27 -2.33
C TYR A 43 8.01 0.98 -2.30
N ARG A 44 7.07 1.12 -3.24
CA ARG A 44 6.11 2.22 -3.26
C ARG A 44 5.20 2.21 -2.02
N ALA A 45 4.74 1.04 -1.59
CA ALA A 45 3.93 0.91 -0.37
C ALA A 45 4.72 1.29 0.89
N MET A 46 5.98 0.86 0.99
CA MET A 46 6.86 1.23 2.11
C MET A 46 7.15 2.74 2.13
N ALA A 47 7.43 3.36 0.98
CA ALA A 47 7.64 4.80 0.88
C ALA A 47 6.39 5.59 1.32
N ALA A 48 5.19 5.15 0.92
CA ALA A 48 3.93 5.75 1.35
C ALA A 48 3.72 5.62 2.87
N ALA A 49 3.97 4.43 3.43
CA ALA A 49 3.86 4.19 4.86
C ALA A 49 4.88 5.03 5.67
N ALA A 50 6.13 5.15 5.20
CA ALA A 50 7.16 5.96 5.83
C ALA A 50 6.82 7.46 5.79
N CYS A 51 6.26 7.94 4.68
CA CYS A 51 5.77 9.32 4.56
C CYS A 51 4.67 9.59 5.59
N GLU A 52 3.68 8.70 5.72
CA GLU A 52 2.64 8.88 6.74
C GLU A 52 3.16 8.77 8.17
N LEU A 53 4.09 7.86 8.44
CA LEU A 53 4.73 7.78 9.75
C LEU A 53 5.50 9.05 10.09
N THR A 54 6.16 9.66 9.10
CA THR A 54 6.87 10.94 9.27
C THR A 54 5.90 12.10 9.51
N TRP A 55 4.71 12.07 8.89
CA TRP A 55 3.63 13.05 9.13
C TRP A 55 2.94 12.89 10.48
N LEU A 56 2.91 11.67 11.05
CA LEU A 56 2.31 11.38 12.35
C LEU A 56 3.22 11.74 13.54
N ARG A 57 4.47 12.14 13.28
CA ARG A 57 5.42 12.64 14.28
C ARG A 57 5.18 14.12 14.56
#